data_AF-A0A398DHG4-F1
#
_entry.id   AF-A0A398DHG4-F1
#
_cell.length_a   1.000
_cell.length_b   1.000
_cell.length_c   1.000
_cell.angle_alpha   90.00
_cell.angle_beta   90.00
_cell.angle_gamma   90.00
#
_symmetry.space_group_name_H-M   'P 1'
#
loop_
_entity.id
_entity.type
_entity.pdbx_description
1 polymer ?
#
loop_
_entity_poly.entity_id
_entity_poly.type
_entity_poly.pdbx_seq_one_letter_code
_entity_poly.pdbx_strand_id
1 'polypeptide(L)'
;MSKKSRRIIVSVVSLIVVAAIVVVGLKVLAARKTAAALAARRTGVSSMYVVAPQDVSTLTTVSGTVAPLRSATLTAQAQGTITGVYKKEGDSVKAGEVIVSIDSAARDNQLAQA
;
A
#
# COMPACT_ATOMS: atom_id res chain seq x y z
N MET A 1 64.04 63.53 -28.31
CA MET A 1 62.83 63.54 -27.45
C MET A 1 63.16 64.21 -26.12
N SER A 2 62.53 65.34 -25.79
CA SER A 2 62.86 66.09 -24.57
C SER A 2 62.49 65.26 -23.33
N LYS A 3 63.36 65.26 -22.31
CA LYS A 3 63.22 64.46 -21.08
C LYS A 3 61.88 64.67 -20.35
N LYS A 4 61.15 65.75 -20.67
CA LYS A 4 59.86 66.13 -20.09
C LYS A 4 58.68 65.34 -20.69
N SER A 5 58.63 65.15 -22.01
CA SER A 5 57.50 64.45 -22.68
C SER A 5 57.46 62.95 -22.38
N ARG A 6 58.62 62.31 -22.16
CA ARG A 6 58.70 60.89 -21.79
C ARG A 6 58.10 60.60 -20.41
N ARG A 7 58.23 61.54 -19.46
CA ARG A 7 57.66 61.41 -18.11
C ARG A 7 56.13 61.52 -18.14
N ILE A 8 55.59 62.43 -18.94
CA ILE A 8 54.14 62.63 -19.09
C ILE A 8 53.49 61.38 -19.69
N ILE A 9 54.07 60.81 -20.75
CA ILE A 9 53.54 59.59 -21.38
C ILE A 9 53.52 58.42 -20.40
N VAL A 10 54.59 58.24 -19.61
CA VAL A 10 54.66 57.16 -18.61
C VAL A 10 53.62 57.34 -17.51
N SER A 11 53.39 58.57 -17.04
CA SER A 11 52.35 58.86 -16.04
C SER A 11 50.94 58.60 -16.58
N VAL A 12 50.65 58.95 -17.83
CA VAL A 12 49.34 58.68 -18.47
C VAL A 12 49.10 57.19 -18.66
N VAL A 13 50.11 56.44 -19.12
CA VAL A 13 50.01 54.98 -19.28
C VAL A 13 49.81 54.30 -17.92
N SER A 14 50.53 54.74 -16.88
CA SER A 14 50.34 54.23 -15.52
C SER A 14 48.92 54.48 -15.00
N LEU A 15 48.35 55.67 -15.24
CA LEU A 15 46.98 55.99 -14.86
C LEU A 15 45.95 55.09 -15.57
N ILE A 16 46.14 54.84 -16.87
CA ILE A 16 45.25 53.97 -17.65
C ILE A 16 45.30 52.52 -17.14
N VAL A 17 46.49 52.02 -16.81
CA VAL A 17 46.66 50.67 -16.25
C VAL A 17 45.96 50.55 -14.90
N VAL A 18 46.09 51.55 -14.03
CA VAL A 18 45.39 51.58 -12.73
C VAL A 18 43.88 51.61 -12.92
N ALA A 19 43.37 52.44 -13.84
CA ALA A 19 41.94 52.50 -14.15
C ALA A 19 41.41 51.16 -14.68
N ALA A 20 42.16 50.47 -15.55
CA ALA A 20 41.80 49.15 -16.06
C ALA A 20 41.73 48.10 -14.94
N ILE A 21 42.70 48.09 -14.02
CA ILE A 21 42.72 47.17 -12.87
C ILE A 21 41.51 47.41 -11.97
N VAL A 22 41.14 48.67 -11.72
CA VAL A 22 39.96 49.02 -10.90
C VAL A 22 38.66 48.55 -11.56
N VAL A 23 38.50 48.76 -12.87
CA VAL A 23 37.31 48.32 -13.61
C VAL A 23 37.18 46.79 -13.61
N VAL A 24 38.29 46.08 -13.80
CA VAL A 24 38.31 44.61 -13.74
C VAL A 24 37.99 44.13 -12.32
N GLY A 25 38.58 44.74 -11.29
CA GLY A 25 38.31 44.42 -9.89
C GLY A 25 36.84 44.60 -9.51
N LEU A 26 36.21 45.70 -9.94
CA LEU A 26 34.79 45.96 -9.69
C LEU A 26 33.88 44.96 -10.41
N LYS A 27 34.18 44.60 -11.66
CA LYS A 27 33.40 43.57 -12.39
C LYS A 27 33.53 42.19 -11.76
N VAL A 28 34.72 41.81 -11.30
CA VAL A 28 34.95 40.54 -10.62
C VAL A 28 34.19 40.50 -9.29
N LEU A 29 34.20 41.59 -8.52
CA LEU A 29 33.47 41.66 -7.26
C LEU A 29 31.95 41.60 -7.48
N ALA A 30 31.43 42.30 -8.50
CA ALA A 30 30.02 42.24 -8.87
C ALA A 30 29.58 40.83 -9.31
N ALA A 31 30.39 40.16 -10.14
CA ALA A 31 30.14 38.79 -10.59
C ALA A 31 30.18 37.78 -9.42
N ARG A 32 31.08 37.97 -8.46
CA ARG A 32 31.12 37.14 -7.23
C ARG A 32 29.88 37.33 -6.37
N LYS A 33 29.38 38.56 -6.24
CA LYS A 33 28.17 38.87 -5.46
C LYS A 33 26.92 38.24 -6.08
N THR A 34 26.78 38.27 -7.41
CA THR A 34 25.63 37.63 -8.10
C THR A 34 25.72 36.11 -8.06
N ALA A 35 26.91 35.52 -8.21
CA ALA A 35 27.12 34.08 -8.07
C ALA A 35 26.80 33.58 -6.65
N ALA A 36 27.24 34.30 -5.62
CA ALA A 36 26.95 33.96 -4.23
C ALA A 36 25.44 34.04 -3.92
N ALA A 37 24.74 35.07 -4.43
CA ALA A 37 23.30 35.21 -4.26
C ALA A 37 22.51 34.09 -4.95
N LEU A 38 22.95 33.65 -6.14
CA LEU A 38 22.33 32.54 -6.86
C LEU A 38 22.58 31.19 -6.18
N ALA A 39 23.77 30.98 -5.62
CA ALA A 39 24.11 29.79 -4.85
C ALA A 39 23.26 29.68 -3.57
N ALA A 40 23.08 30.78 -2.84
CA ALA A 40 22.24 30.82 -1.64
C ALA A 40 20.75 30.54 -1.92
N ARG A 41 20.26 30.84 -3.13
CA ARG A 41 18.87 30.57 -3.53
C ARG A 41 18.61 29.09 -3.84
N ARG A 42 19.65 28.32 -4.20
CA ARG A 42 19.53 26.88 -4.53
C ARG A 42 19.51 25.97 -3.30
N THR A 43 20.01 26.43 -2.16
CA THR A 43 20.04 25.66 -0.90
C THR A 43 18.76 25.76 -0.06
N GLY A 44 17.75 26.51 -0.52
CA GLY A 44 16.52 26.79 0.24
C GLY A 44 15.30 25.92 -0.10
N VAL A 45 15.37 25.01 -1.07
CA VAL A 45 14.21 24.19 -1.45
C VAL A 45 14.24 22.89 -0.66
N SER A 46 13.90 22.97 0.63
CA SER A 46 13.55 21.80 1.42
C SER A 46 12.09 21.47 1.13
N SER A 47 11.84 20.33 0.48
CA SER A 47 10.49 19.82 0.24
C SER A 47 9.84 19.48 1.59
N MET A 48 8.97 20.36 2.08
CA MET A 48 8.22 20.12 3.30
C MET A 48 6.97 19.30 2.98
N TYR A 49 6.70 18.29 3.79
CA TYR A 49 5.46 17.53 3.76
C TYR A 49 4.64 17.88 4.99
N VAL A 50 3.38 18.26 4.80
CA VAL A 50 2.45 18.54 5.89
C VAL A 50 1.83 17.22 6.32
N VAL A 51 2.09 16.80 7.56
CA VAL A 51 1.43 15.64 8.18
C VAL A 51 0.23 16.10 8.98
N ALA A 52 -0.91 15.44 8.79
CA ALA A 52 -2.13 15.65 9.56
C ALA A 52 -2.48 14.35 10.29
N PRO A 53 -3.11 14.42 11.49
CA PRO A 53 -3.64 13.22 12.15
C PRO A 53 -4.65 12.54 11.22
N GLN A 54 -4.45 11.25 10.98
CA GLN A 54 -5.37 10.40 10.24
C GLN A 54 -5.67 9.20 11.11
N ASP A 55 -6.96 8.85 11.21
CA ASP A 55 -7.37 7.62 11.86
C ASP A 55 -6.95 6.44 10.99
N VAL A 56 -6.01 5.62 11.49
CA VAL A 56 -5.52 4.42 10.82
C VAL A 56 -6.15 3.21 11.50
N SER A 57 -7.09 2.56 10.82
CA SER A 57 -7.66 1.31 11.29
C SER A 57 -6.67 0.17 11.02
N THR A 58 -6.23 -0.50 12.09
CA THR A 58 -5.38 -1.69 11.98
C THR A 58 -6.29 -2.91 11.91
N LEU A 59 -6.54 -3.40 10.70
CA LEU A 59 -7.31 -4.62 10.48
C LEU A 59 -6.36 -5.82 10.54
N THR A 60 -6.66 -6.79 11.39
CA THR A 60 -5.96 -8.08 11.42
C THR A 60 -6.82 -9.12 10.72
N THR A 61 -6.38 -9.57 9.55
CA THR A 61 -7.05 -10.64 8.80
C THR A 61 -6.74 -11.98 9.45
N VAL A 62 -7.77 -12.70 9.88
CA VAL A 62 -7.66 -14.06 10.40
C VAL A 62 -8.24 -15.02 9.38
N SER A 63 -7.47 -16.02 8.99
CA SER A 63 -7.95 -17.13 8.17
C SER A 63 -8.44 -18.27 9.05
N GLY A 64 -9.52 -18.92 8.62
CA GLY A 64 -10.10 -20.06 9.30
C GLY A 64 -10.95 -20.88 8.35
N THR A 65 -11.31 -22.09 8.75
CA THR A 65 -12.20 -22.98 7.99
C THR A 65 -13.61 -22.93 8.57
N VAL A 66 -14.61 -22.96 7.69
CA VAL A 66 -16.02 -23.07 8.10
C VAL A 66 -16.37 -24.55 8.22
N ALA A 67 -16.90 -24.94 9.37
CA ALA A 67 -17.34 -26.31 9.63
C ALA A 67 -18.83 -26.32 10.01
N PRO A 68 -19.56 -27.40 9.72
CA PRO A 68 -20.94 -27.55 10.14
C PRO A 68 -21.05 -27.55 11.67
N LEU A 69 -22.04 -26.84 12.21
CA LEU A 69 -22.29 -26.78 13.65
C LEU A 69 -22.60 -28.18 14.23
N ARG A 70 -23.27 -29.03 13.43
CA ARG A 70 -23.62 -30.42 13.77
C ARG A 70 -23.55 -31.28 12.51
N SER A 71 -22.97 -32.46 12.63
CA SER A 71 -22.93 -33.47 11.59
C SER A 71 -23.40 -34.80 12.18
N ALA A 72 -24.17 -35.56 11.41
CA ALA A 72 -24.65 -36.87 11.81
C ALA A 72 -24.66 -37.80 10.60
N THR A 73 -24.11 -39.00 10.78
CA THR A 73 -24.23 -40.09 9.80
C THR A 73 -25.38 -40.98 10.23
N LEU A 74 -26.39 -41.11 9.38
CA LEU A 74 -27.56 -41.94 9.65
C LEU A 74 -27.33 -43.34 9.09
N THR A 75 -27.68 -44.36 9.87
CA THR A 75 -27.62 -45.77 9.46
C THR A 75 -28.95 -46.44 9.77
N ALA A 76 -29.39 -47.34 8.89
CA ALA A 76 -30.60 -48.11 9.13
C ALA A 76 -30.43 -48.97 10.39
N GLN A 77 -31.36 -48.85 11.35
CA GLN A 77 -31.33 -49.61 12.60
C GLN A 77 -31.97 -51.00 12.46
N ALA A 78 -32.58 -51.29 11.32
CA ALA A 78 -33.25 -52.55 11.04
C ALA A 78 -32.86 -53.04 9.63
N GLN A 79 -32.78 -54.35 9.48
CA GLN A 79 -32.59 -54.99 8.18
C GLN A 79 -33.96 -55.14 7.50
N GLY A 80 -34.02 -54.81 6.22
CA GLY A 80 -35.23 -54.89 5.41
C GLY A 80 -35.04 -54.25 4.04
N THR A 81 -36.03 -54.42 3.17
CA THR A 81 -36.03 -53.84 1.83
C THR A 81 -36.53 -52.40 1.89
N ILE A 82 -35.90 -51.48 1.14
CA ILE A 82 -36.37 -50.10 1.02
C ILE A 82 -37.68 -50.09 0.23
N THR A 83 -38.75 -49.57 0.84
CA THR A 83 -40.08 -49.45 0.21
C THR A 83 -40.35 -48.07 -0.37
N GLY A 84 -39.63 -47.05 0.09
CA GLY A 84 -39.77 -45.70 -0.44
C GLY A 84 -38.64 -44.76 0.00
N VAL A 85 -38.30 -43.81 -0.87
CA VAL A 85 -37.35 -42.72 -0.61
C VAL A 85 -38.08 -41.40 -0.77
N TYR A 86 -38.16 -40.62 0.30
CA TYR A 86 -38.96 -39.39 0.37
C TYR A 86 -38.12 -38.12 0.25
N LYS A 87 -36.79 -38.23 0.39
CA LYS A 87 -35.85 -37.11 0.30
C LYS A 87 -34.67 -37.46 -0.58
N LYS A 88 -34.22 -36.46 -1.33
CA LYS A 88 -33.10 -36.55 -2.24
C LYS A 88 -31.89 -35.84 -1.68
N GLU A 89 -30.73 -36.09 -2.29
CA GLU A 89 -29.51 -35.40 -1.98
C GLU A 89 -29.67 -33.88 -2.18
N GLY A 90 -29.24 -33.10 -1.19
CA GLY A 90 -29.39 -31.64 -1.18
C GLY A 90 -30.68 -31.14 -0.54
N ASP A 91 -31.65 -32.01 -0.23
CA ASP A 91 -32.88 -31.60 0.42
C ASP A 91 -32.66 -31.22 1.89
N SER A 92 -33.34 -30.17 2.33
CA SER A 92 -33.43 -29.83 3.75
C SER A 92 -34.47 -30.70 4.45
N VAL A 93 -34.15 -31.13 5.67
CA VAL A 93 -34.99 -31.99 6.50
C VAL A 93 -35.11 -31.42 7.92
N LYS A 94 -36.23 -31.70 8.58
CA LYS A 94 -36.47 -31.34 9.98
C LYS A 94 -36.33 -32.57 10.88
N ALA A 95 -36.10 -32.33 12.17
CA ALA A 95 -36.10 -33.41 13.15
C ALA A 95 -37.45 -34.13 13.17
N GLY A 96 -37.42 -35.46 13.09
CA GLY A 96 -38.62 -36.31 13.03
C GLY A 96 -39.21 -36.49 11.63
N GLU A 97 -38.64 -35.87 10.59
CA GLU A 97 -39.12 -36.06 9.23
C GLU A 97 -38.67 -37.41 8.65
N VAL A 98 -39.59 -38.10 7.98
CA VAL A 98 -39.30 -39.40 7.35
C VAL A 98 -38.54 -39.16 6.05
N ILE A 99 -37.36 -39.77 5.96
CA ILE A 99 -36.47 -39.67 4.79
C ILE A 99 -36.53 -40.92 3.90
N VAL A 100 -36.68 -42.10 4.50
CA VAL A 100 -36.73 -43.41 3.84
C VAL A 100 -37.66 -44.32 4.64
N SER A 101 -38.41 -45.19 3.95
CA SER A 101 -39.19 -46.26 4.54
C SER A 101 -38.57 -47.62 4.23
N ILE A 102 -38.54 -48.48 5.24
CA ILE A 102 -38.05 -49.86 5.16
C ILE A 102 -39.23 -50.78 5.48
N ASP A 103 -39.38 -51.86 4.72
CA ASP A 103 -40.42 -52.86 4.92
C ASP A 103 -40.37 -53.43 6.36
N SER A 104 -41.49 -53.31 7.08
CA SER A 104 -41.65 -53.76 8.46
C SER A 104 -42.33 -55.12 8.59
N ALA A 105 -42.69 -55.80 7.49
CA ALA A 105 -43.49 -57.03 7.53
C ALA A 105 -42.92 -58.12 8.47
N ALA A 106 -41.59 -58.26 8.53
CA ALA A 106 -40.96 -59.21 9.45
C ALA A 106 -41.11 -58.78 10.93
N ARG A 107 -41.01 -57.48 11.23
CA ARG A 107 -41.17 -56.93 12.59
C ARG A 107 -42.63 -56.98 13.05
N ASP A 108 -43.56 -56.67 12.17
CA ASP A 108 -44.99 -56.64 12.50
C ASP A 108 -45.50 -58.05 12.84
N ASN A 109 -45.02 -59.08 12.13
CA ASN A 109 -45.31 -60.47 12.46
C ASN A 109 -44.71 -60.92 13.80
N GLN A 110 -43.52 -60.41 14.19
CA GLN A 110 -42.92 -60.72 15.50
C GLN A 110 -43.68 -60.06 16.66
N LEU A 111 -44.21 -58.85 16.45
CA LEU A 111 -45.04 -58.17 17.46
C LEU A 111 -46.42 -58.83 17.61
N ALA A 112 -47.00 -59.36 16.53
CA ALA A 112 -48.29 -60.06 16.58
C ALA A 112 -48.22 -61.44 17.26
N GLN A 113 -47.02 -62.01 17.40
CA GLN A 113 -46.79 -63.30 18.08
C GLN A 113 -46.35 -63.16 19.54
N ALA A 114 -46.21 -61.93 20.05
CA ALA A 114 -45.87 -61.63 21.43
C ALA A 114 -47.14 -61.30 22.24
#